data_AF-A0A2H6MXG1-F1
#
_entry.id   AF-A0A2H6MXG1-F1
#
_cell.length_a   1.000
_cell.length_b   1.000
_cell.length_c   1.000
_cell.angle_alpha   90.00
_cell.angle_beta   90.00
_cell.angle_gamma   90.00
#
_symmetry.space_group_name_H-M   'P 1'
#
loop_
_entity.id
_entity.type
_entity.pdbx_description
1 polymer ?
#
loop_
_entity_poly.entity_id
_entity_poly.type
_entity_poly.pdbx_seq_one_letter_code
_entity_poly.pdbx_strand_id
1 'polypeptide(L)'
;CGRPASRGSEACWPKPRAAGMPGASVPGMRRLIFLQNWRMSLHEVSRSFRRMAKSEASCPVWRKERSRQTSTLMQEGEYDADKPQTKPLPPVELRAAALRAEITDAEGLGLKLEDRETVIKELKKSLKIKGEELSEANVRLSLLEKKLDSASKDADERVEKIQTKLSDTQALLKKKEKEFEETMDALQADIDQLESEKLELKQRLSNQSKRTIEGLRGAPPSGIASVISSIAGGVSASQVMAVGSGPVQVKDSPLLLQQIEAMQLSIKHLKNENNWMKGAQMRRELASLPPLRVPKLSLPKDRQGEEVVSSSLYRKTSRLLETLYQMSANAQVVDITRRKAVGSPAAQLLEQTTHLASLSEAIEKLKDEVRKETILQHPGASIPTDFGTFPSVPFLKAKDEQKDSTVYVGRVTFPCQPGHGQRHKLVLTPEQLHKLHSRLIS
;
A
#
# COMPACT_ATOMS: atom_id res chain seq x y z
N CYS A 1 19.29 37.16 32.74
CA CYS A 1 20.21 38.15 32.14
C CYS A 1 21.02 37.43 31.06
N GLY A 2 21.00 37.70 29.77
CA GLY A 2 20.25 38.61 28.91
C GLY A 2 20.37 38.03 27.48
N ARG A 3 19.30 38.10 26.69
CA ARG A 3 19.31 37.80 25.25
C ARG A 3 19.90 39.00 24.49
N PRO A 4 20.46 38.79 23.29
CA PRO A 4 20.35 39.78 22.23
C PRO A 4 19.35 39.31 21.17
N ALA A 5 18.47 40.25 20.82
CA ALA A 5 17.54 40.16 19.71
C ALA A 5 18.18 40.79 18.46
N SER A 6 17.99 40.17 17.29
CA SER A 6 18.25 40.81 16.00
C SER A 6 17.08 40.57 15.05
N ARG A 7 16.39 41.66 14.72
CA ARG A 7 15.41 41.77 13.63
C ARG A 7 16.14 42.12 12.34
N GLY A 8 15.63 41.64 11.21
CA GLY A 8 15.99 42.07 9.84
C GLY A 8 15.56 41.02 8.82
N SER A 9 14.34 41.09 8.28
CA SER A 9 14.03 41.77 7.00
C SER A 9 14.32 40.88 5.77
N GLU A 10 13.46 39.89 5.52
CA GLU A 10 13.40 39.18 4.23
C GLU A 10 12.56 39.97 3.23
N ALA A 11 13.20 40.46 2.17
CA ALA A 11 12.55 41.07 1.03
C ALA A 11 12.04 39.98 0.08
N CYS A 12 10.72 39.86 -0.05
CA CYS A 12 10.04 38.89 -0.91
C CYS A 12 9.78 39.51 -2.29
N TRP A 13 10.42 38.97 -3.33
CA TRP A 13 10.19 39.31 -4.74
C TRP A 13 8.84 38.73 -5.22
N PRO A 14 7.97 39.50 -5.91
CA PRO A 14 6.77 38.93 -6.52
C PRO A 14 7.08 38.27 -7.87
N LYS A 15 6.82 36.96 -7.97
CA LYS A 15 6.70 36.22 -9.24
C LYS A 15 5.35 36.54 -9.92
N PRO A 16 5.29 36.74 -11.24
CA PRO A 16 4.03 36.95 -11.96
C PRO A 16 3.27 35.62 -12.16
N ARG A 17 1.97 35.61 -11.84
CA ARG A 17 1.04 34.49 -12.14
C ARG A 17 0.67 34.51 -13.63
N ALA A 18 0.76 33.33 -14.23
CA ALA A 18 0.26 33.00 -15.55
C ALA A 18 -1.27 33.15 -15.62
N ALA A 19 -1.75 33.82 -16.67
CA ALA A 19 -3.16 33.88 -17.03
C ALA A 19 -3.56 32.57 -17.73
N GLY A 20 -4.47 31.82 -17.11
CA GLY A 20 -5.15 30.69 -17.74
C GLY A 20 -6.33 31.17 -18.58
N MET A 21 -6.36 30.80 -19.85
CA MET A 21 -7.54 30.94 -20.71
C MET A 21 -8.54 29.82 -20.44
N PRO A 22 -9.86 30.11 -20.47
CA PRO A 22 -10.86 29.10 -20.78
C PRO A 22 -11.43 29.32 -22.18
N GLY A 23 -11.30 28.31 -23.03
CA GLY A 23 -12.11 28.17 -24.23
C GLY A 23 -13.45 27.50 -23.89
N ALA A 24 -14.55 28.09 -24.37
CA ALA A 24 -15.68 27.40 -25.01
C ALA A 24 -16.89 28.34 -25.16
N SER A 25 -17.57 28.16 -26.29
CA SER A 25 -18.74 28.84 -26.88
C SER A 25 -19.98 29.01 -25.99
N VAL A 26 -20.59 30.22 -25.96
CA VAL A 26 -22.06 30.47 -25.80
C VAL A 26 -22.44 31.93 -26.21
N PRO A 27 -23.71 32.31 -26.48
CA PRO A 27 -24.10 33.14 -27.63
C PRO A 27 -24.41 34.62 -27.32
N GLY A 28 -24.19 35.47 -28.33
CA GLY A 28 -24.93 36.70 -28.68
C GLY A 28 -25.19 37.77 -27.60
N MET A 29 -26.10 37.52 -26.66
CA MET A 29 -26.68 38.57 -25.81
C MET A 29 -25.86 38.93 -24.56
N ARG A 30 -24.89 38.10 -24.15
CA ARG A 30 -24.03 38.43 -23.00
C ARG A 30 -22.85 39.33 -23.34
N ARG A 31 -22.51 39.51 -24.63
CA ARG A 31 -21.41 40.41 -25.06
C ARG A 31 -21.72 41.90 -24.85
N LEU A 32 -22.97 42.32 -25.05
CA LEU A 32 -23.33 43.74 -24.90
C LEU A 32 -23.25 44.20 -23.43
N ILE A 33 -23.77 43.39 -22.50
CA ILE A 33 -23.75 43.69 -21.06
C ILE A 33 -22.30 43.67 -20.54
N PHE A 34 -21.48 42.73 -21.04
CA PHE A 34 -20.07 42.65 -20.66
C PHE A 34 -19.26 43.83 -21.19
N LEU A 35 -19.48 44.27 -22.44
CA LEU A 35 -18.83 45.46 -23.00
C LEU A 35 -19.28 46.76 -22.32
N GLN A 36 -20.54 46.85 -21.90
CA GLN A 36 -21.08 48.02 -21.20
C GLN A 36 -20.56 48.12 -19.75
N ASN A 37 -20.50 46.99 -19.03
CA ASN A 37 -19.87 46.94 -17.70
C ASN A 37 -18.36 47.18 -17.75
N TRP A 38 -17.67 46.69 -18.79
CA TRP A 38 -16.24 46.92 -18.98
C TRP A 38 -15.93 48.39 -19.28
N ARG A 39 -16.77 49.05 -20.09
CA ARG A 39 -16.65 50.49 -20.40
C ARG A 39 -16.91 51.38 -19.18
N MET A 40 -17.85 51.00 -18.30
CA MET A 40 -18.07 51.70 -17.03
C MET A 40 -16.90 51.51 -16.06
N SER A 41 -16.35 50.29 -15.95
CA SER A 41 -15.19 49.98 -15.11
C SER A 41 -13.93 50.75 -15.54
N LEU A 42 -13.66 50.89 -16.84
CA LEU A 42 -12.53 51.69 -17.32
C LEU A 42 -12.68 53.19 -17.03
N HIS A 43 -13.90 53.71 -17.06
CA HIS A 43 -14.17 55.11 -16.73
C HIS A 43 -14.02 55.39 -15.23
N GLU A 44 -14.34 54.41 -14.39
CA GLU A 44 -14.25 54.46 -12.94
C GLU A 44 -12.80 54.27 -12.45
N VAL A 45 -12.05 53.37 -13.09
CA VAL A 45 -10.60 53.20 -12.91
C VAL A 45 -9.85 54.47 -13.35
N SER A 46 -10.22 55.06 -14.49
CA SER A 46 -9.61 56.31 -14.97
C SER A 46 -9.93 57.51 -14.06
N ARG A 47 -11.12 57.56 -13.43
CA ARG A 47 -11.44 58.56 -12.38
C ARG A 47 -10.67 58.31 -11.09
N SER A 48 -10.46 57.05 -10.70
CA SER A 48 -9.71 56.69 -9.50
C SER A 48 -8.22 57.02 -9.66
N PHE A 49 -7.65 56.77 -10.85
CA PHE A 49 -6.27 57.14 -11.20
C PHE A 49 -6.07 58.66 -11.20
N ARG A 50 -7.05 59.42 -11.70
CA ARG A 50 -7.02 60.90 -11.71
C ARG A 50 -7.20 61.51 -10.31
N ARG A 51 -7.82 60.79 -9.37
CA ARG A 51 -7.90 61.19 -7.95
C ARG A 51 -6.65 60.82 -7.17
N MET A 52 -6.03 59.66 -7.44
CA MET A 52 -4.74 59.29 -6.85
C MET A 52 -3.63 60.28 -7.25
N ALA A 53 -3.54 60.64 -8.54
CA ALA A 53 -2.56 61.60 -9.05
C ALA A 53 -2.71 63.03 -8.46
N LYS A 54 -3.92 63.42 -8.03
CA LYS A 54 -4.14 64.70 -7.33
C LYS A 54 -3.82 64.64 -5.83
N SER A 55 -3.81 63.45 -5.21
CA SER A 55 -3.48 63.28 -3.78
C SER A 55 -1.96 63.17 -3.52
N GLU A 56 -1.19 62.64 -4.47
CA GLU A 56 0.28 62.60 -4.38
C GLU A 56 0.92 63.98 -4.41
N ALA A 57 0.29 64.97 -5.04
CA ALA A 57 0.74 66.36 -5.03
C ALA A 57 0.56 67.08 -3.68
N SER A 58 -0.18 66.49 -2.73
CA SER A 58 -0.54 67.11 -1.45
C SER A 58 -0.10 66.29 -0.22
N CYS A 59 0.89 65.40 -0.38
CA CYS A 59 1.43 64.63 0.75
C CYS A 59 2.62 65.37 1.42
N PRO A 60 2.55 65.70 2.73
CA PRO A 60 3.64 66.41 3.43
C PRO A 60 4.94 65.59 3.51
N VAL A 61 4.86 64.25 3.42
CA VAL A 61 6.02 63.35 3.37
C VAL A 61 6.86 63.58 2.11
N TRP A 62 6.23 63.68 0.94
CA TRP A 62 6.94 63.95 -0.32
C TRP A 62 7.51 65.37 -0.39
N ARG A 63 6.86 66.34 0.26
CA ARG A 63 7.40 67.71 0.36
C ARG A 63 8.66 67.75 1.25
N LYS A 64 8.67 66.96 2.33
CA LYS A 64 9.81 66.83 3.24
C LYS A 64 10.96 66.03 2.61
N GLU A 65 10.64 64.97 1.86
CA GLU A 65 11.62 64.17 1.09
C GLU A 65 12.28 65.01 -0.01
N ARG A 66 11.50 65.80 -0.76
CA ARG A 66 12.03 66.72 -1.78
C ARG A 66 12.90 67.82 -1.16
N SER A 67 12.46 68.41 -0.05
CA SER A 67 13.25 69.42 0.67
C SER A 67 14.54 68.85 1.28
N ARG A 68 14.51 67.57 1.69
CA ARG A 68 15.68 66.85 2.19
C ARG A 68 16.64 66.56 1.04
N GLN A 69 16.15 66.06 -0.10
CA GLN A 69 16.96 65.87 -1.31
C GLN A 69 17.60 67.16 -1.80
N THR A 70 16.87 68.29 -1.83
CA THR A 70 17.46 69.58 -2.21
C THR A 70 18.46 70.08 -1.18
N SER A 71 18.26 69.81 0.11
CA SER A 71 19.20 70.18 1.17
C SER A 71 20.47 69.31 1.15
N THR A 72 20.36 68.02 0.81
CA THR A 72 21.52 67.12 0.63
C THR A 72 22.30 67.53 -0.63
N LEU A 73 21.61 67.87 -1.72
CA LEU A 73 22.22 68.39 -2.96
C LEU A 73 22.94 69.73 -2.76
N MET A 74 22.47 70.59 -1.85
CA MET A 74 23.17 71.84 -1.49
C MET A 74 24.36 71.62 -0.54
N GLN A 75 24.38 70.51 0.20
CA GLN A 75 25.44 70.19 1.16
C GLN A 75 26.59 69.39 0.52
N GLU A 76 26.35 68.72 -0.61
CA GLU A 76 27.32 67.90 -1.34
C GLU A 76 28.13 68.66 -2.42
N GLY A 77 27.88 69.95 -2.65
CA GLY A 77 28.73 70.77 -3.52
C GLY A 77 28.74 70.37 -5.01
N GLU A 78 27.79 69.55 -5.47
CA GLU A 78 27.60 69.23 -6.91
C GLU A 78 26.77 70.31 -7.62
N TYR A 79 27.26 71.56 -7.60
CA TYR A 79 26.72 72.64 -8.42
C TYR A 79 27.78 73.17 -9.38
N ASP A 80 28.38 72.28 -10.16
CA ASP A 80 28.93 72.57 -11.49
C ASP A 80 29.42 71.26 -12.14
N ALA A 81 28.51 70.53 -12.77
CA ALA A 81 28.86 69.49 -13.73
C ALA A 81 27.67 69.30 -14.67
N ASP A 82 27.85 69.68 -15.93
CA ASP A 82 26.97 69.34 -17.03
C ASP A 82 26.70 67.82 -17.05
N LYS A 83 25.61 67.38 -16.42
CA LYS A 83 25.05 66.05 -16.71
C LYS A 83 24.56 66.11 -18.17
N PRO A 84 25.04 65.25 -19.08
CA PRO A 84 24.43 65.18 -20.40
C PRO A 84 22.95 64.83 -20.20
N GLN A 85 22.08 65.76 -20.59
CA GLN A 85 20.65 65.53 -20.69
C GLN A 85 20.46 64.22 -21.46
N THR A 86 19.97 63.17 -20.79
CA THR A 86 19.46 61.99 -21.47
C THR A 86 18.29 62.46 -22.32
N LYS A 87 18.59 62.81 -23.57
CA LYS A 87 17.60 63.05 -24.60
C LYS A 87 16.67 61.84 -24.57
N PRO A 88 15.33 62.02 -24.51
CA PRO A 88 14.43 60.89 -24.66
C PRO A 88 14.82 60.17 -25.95
N LEU A 89 15.11 58.86 -25.83
CA LEU A 89 15.55 58.02 -26.94
C LEU A 89 14.63 58.31 -28.14
N PRO A 90 15.19 58.68 -29.30
CA PRO A 90 14.38 59.08 -30.43
C PRO A 90 13.41 57.94 -30.78
N PRO A 91 12.16 58.24 -31.18
CA PRO A 91 11.13 57.23 -31.40
C PRO A 91 11.53 56.08 -32.35
N VAL A 92 12.49 56.33 -33.24
CA VAL A 92 13.07 55.32 -34.15
C VAL A 92 13.89 54.27 -33.38
N GLU A 93 14.68 54.69 -32.38
CA GLU A 93 15.47 53.78 -31.55
C GLU A 93 14.58 52.94 -30.64
N LEU A 94 13.50 53.51 -30.10
CA LEU A 94 12.51 52.75 -29.33
C LEU A 94 11.82 51.67 -30.18
N ARG A 95 11.44 52.00 -31.42
CA ARG A 95 10.88 51.00 -32.35
C ARG A 95 11.91 49.94 -32.75
N ALA A 96 13.16 50.34 -32.99
CA ALA A 96 14.23 49.40 -33.30
C ALA A 96 14.53 48.46 -32.12
N ALA A 97 14.50 48.97 -30.89
CA ALA A 97 14.64 48.17 -29.68
C ALA A 97 13.46 47.20 -29.48
N ALA A 98 12.23 47.66 -29.73
CA ALA A 98 11.05 46.79 -29.69
C ALA A 98 11.12 45.67 -30.73
N LEU A 99 11.52 45.99 -31.98
CA LEU A 99 11.70 44.99 -33.03
C LEU A 99 12.81 43.98 -32.68
N ARG A 100 13.94 44.45 -32.11
CA ARG A 100 15.01 43.55 -31.64
C ARG A 100 14.52 42.63 -30.53
N ALA A 101 13.73 43.14 -29.59
CA ALA A 101 13.13 42.33 -28.54
C ALA A 101 12.16 41.28 -29.11
N GLU A 102 11.31 41.65 -30.07
CA GLU A 102 10.40 40.72 -30.74
C GLU A 102 11.15 39.62 -31.52
N ILE A 103 12.26 39.95 -32.19
CA ILE A 103 13.11 38.97 -32.90
C ILE A 103 13.72 37.98 -31.90
N THR A 104 14.29 38.46 -30.79
CA THR A 104 14.86 37.59 -29.75
C THR A 104 13.80 36.71 -29.09
N ASP A 105 12.59 37.24 -28.86
CA ASP A 105 11.47 36.46 -28.33
C ASP A 105 11.02 35.37 -29.32
N ALA A 106 10.98 35.68 -30.63
CA ALA A 106 10.66 34.72 -31.67
C ALA A 106 11.72 33.61 -31.79
N GLU A 107 13.00 33.95 -31.71
CA GLU A 107 14.12 32.98 -31.66
C GLU A 107 14.02 32.08 -30.42
N GLY A 108 13.69 32.65 -29.25
CA GLY A 108 13.49 31.91 -28.01
C GLY A 108 12.28 30.97 -28.04
N LEU A 109 11.23 31.32 -28.80
CA LEU A 109 10.11 30.41 -29.07
C LEU A 109 10.52 29.29 -30.05
N GLY A 110 11.38 29.58 -31.03
CA GLY A 110 11.93 28.59 -31.95
C GLY A 110 12.70 27.48 -31.24
N LEU A 111 13.61 27.82 -30.33
CA LEU A 111 14.34 26.85 -29.52
C LEU A 111 13.40 25.97 -28.67
N LYS A 112 12.37 26.57 -28.06
CA LYS A 112 11.38 25.81 -27.28
C LYS A 112 10.57 24.86 -28.17
N LEU A 113 10.26 25.23 -29.40
CA LEU A 113 9.58 24.34 -30.34
C LEU A 113 10.48 23.16 -30.73
N GLU A 114 11.76 23.42 -30.99
CA GLU A 114 12.74 22.37 -31.28
C GLU A 114 12.92 21.39 -30.10
N ASP A 115 12.99 21.89 -28.86
CA ASP A 115 12.99 21.06 -27.65
C ASP A 115 11.73 20.19 -27.54
N ARG A 116 10.54 20.73 -27.88
CA ARG A 116 9.32 19.93 -27.88
C ARG A 116 9.33 18.89 -28.99
N GLU A 117 9.87 19.20 -30.16
CA GLU A 117 10.03 18.28 -31.28
C GLU A 117 10.94 17.09 -30.92
N THR A 118 12.05 17.34 -30.23
CA THR A 118 12.96 16.28 -29.77
C THR A 118 12.30 15.38 -28.72
N VAL A 119 11.62 15.97 -27.73
CA VAL A 119 10.85 15.21 -26.73
C VAL A 119 9.76 14.35 -27.39
N ILE A 120 9.05 14.89 -28.40
CA ILE A 120 8.05 14.12 -29.15
C ILE A 120 8.71 12.94 -29.88
N LYS A 121 9.87 13.14 -30.51
CA LYS A 121 10.61 12.05 -31.19
C LYS A 121 11.05 10.97 -30.21
N GLU A 122 11.54 11.35 -29.03
CA GLU A 122 11.95 10.41 -27.98
C GLU A 122 10.76 9.65 -27.40
N LEU A 123 9.66 10.34 -27.10
CA LEU A 123 8.41 9.71 -26.65
C LEU A 123 7.86 8.73 -27.68
N LYS A 124 7.93 9.05 -28.98
CA LYS A 124 7.55 8.13 -30.06
C LYS A 124 8.42 6.87 -30.08
N LYS A 125 9.74 7.01 -29.88
CA LYS A 125 10.65 5.85 -29.78
C LYS A 125 10.33 4.99 -28.56
N SER A 126 10.14 5.62 -27.39
CA SER A 126 9.78 4.92 -26.16
C SER A 126 8.44 4.19 -26.28
N LEU A 127 7.44 4.81 -26.91
CA LEU A 127 6.14 4.18 -27.17
C LEU A 127 6.27 2.93 -28.05
N LYS A 128 7.11 2.98 -29.08
CA LYS A 128 7.36 1.81 -29.95
C LYS A 128 7.99 0.66 -29.16
N ILE A 129 9.02 0.95 -28.37
CA ILE A 129 9.68 -0.05 -27.51
C ILE A 129 8.68 -0.65 -26.52
N LYS A 130 7.86 0.18 -25.87
CA LYS A 130 6.82 -0.30 -24.95
C LYS A 130 5.76 -1.15 -25.65
N GLY A 131 5.45 -0.87 -26.92
CA GLY A 131 4.57 -1.72 -27.74
C GLY A 131 5.17 -3.10 -28.03
N GLU A 132 6.48 -3.17 -28.29
CA GLU A 132 7.22 -4.43 -28.49
C GLU A 132 7.34 -5.22 -27.19
N GLU A 133 7.64 -4.57 -26.06
CA GLU A 133 7.65 -5.22 -24.73
C GLU A 133 6.27 -5.79 -24.36
N LEU A 134 5.20 -5.05 -24.66
CA LEU A 134 3.83 -5.50 -24.40
C LEU A 134 3.48 -6.72 -25.27
N SER A 135 3.82 -6.69 -26.56
CA SER A 135 3.54 -7.84 -27.44
C SER A 135 4.30 -9.10 -27.01
N GLU A 136 5.55 -8.96 -26.57
CA GLU A 136 6.34 -10.07 -26.03
C GLU A 136 5.74 -10.62 -24.72
N ALA A 137 5.32 -9.74 -23.81
CA ALA A 137 4.64 -10.13 -22.58
C ALA A 137 3.32 -10.86 -22.89
N ASN A 138 2.56 -10.41 -23.90
CA ASN A 138 1.31 -11.05 -24.30
C ASN A 138 1.53 -12.47 -24.88
N VAL A 139 2.63 -12.68 -25.63
CA VAL A 139 3.02 -14.02 -26.10
C VAL A 139 3.41 -14.92 -24.94
N ARG A 140 4.19 -14.42 -23.96
CA ARG A 140 4.54 -15.18 -22.74
C ARG A 140 3.29 -15.58 -21.96
N LEU A 141 2.34 -14.66 -21.82
CA LEU A 141 1.06 -14.91 -21.16
C LEU A 141 0.28 -16.02 -21.88
N SER A 142 0.11 -15.91 -23.20
CA SER A 142 -0.59 -16.94 -23.99
C SER A 142 0.07 -18.32 -23.91
N LEU A 143 1.41 -18.38 -23.81
CA LEU A 143 2.13 -19.64 -23.62
C LEU A 143 1.86 -20.24 -22.23
N LEU A 144 1.83 -19.41 -21.19
CA LEU A 144 1.55 -19.85 -19.82
C LEU A 144 0.10 -20.31 -19.66
N GLU A 145 -0.86 -19.63 -20.30
CA GLU A 145 -2.26 -20.06 -20.35
C GLU A 145 -2.38 -21.44 -21.01
N LYS A 146 -1.74 -21.67 -22.16
CA LYS A 146 -1.72 -22.99 -22.80
C LYS A 146 -1.07 -24.08 -21.94
N LYS A 147 -0.02 -23.74 -21.20
CA LYS A 147 0.62 -24.67 -20.24
C LYS A 147 -0.30 -24.99 -19.07
N LEU A 148 -1.09 -24.02 -18.62
CA LEU A 148 -2.10 -24.21 -17.58
C LEU A 148 -3.22 -25.12 -18.08
N ASP A 149 -3.74 -24.88 -19.29
CA ASP A 149 -4.81 -25.68 -19.88
C ASP A 149 -4.38 -27.14 -20.09
N SER A 150 -3.18 -27.36 -20.63
CA SER A 150 -2.61 -28.70 -20.78
C SER A 150 -2.38 -29.39 -19.43
N ALA A 151 -1.81 -28.71 -18.44
CA ALA A 151 -1.64 -29.26 -17.10
C ALA A 151 -2.97 -29.57 -16.39
N SER A 152 -4.00 -28.75 -16.63
CA SER A 152 -5.36 -28.99 -16.13
C SER A 152 -5.93 -30.27 -16.74
N LYS A 153 -5.84 -30.40 -18.06
CA LYS A 153 -6.32 -31.60 -18.77
C LYS A 153 -5.57 -32.86 -18.32
N ASP A 154 -4.25 -32.80 -18.16
CA ASP A 154 -3.45 -33.92 -17.64
C ASP A 154 -3.82 -34.28 -16.19
N ALA A 155 -4.26 -33.31 -15.38
CA ALA A 155 -4.77 -33.57 -14.04
C ALA A 155 -6.13 -34.27 -14.10
N ASP A 156 -7.05 -33.79 -14.94
CA ASP A 156 -8.38 -34.37 -15.12
C ASP A 156 -8.29 -35.82 -15.63
N GLU A 157 -7.43 -36.10 -16.62
CA GLU A 157 -7.18 -37.46 -17.12
C GLU A 157 -6.63 -38.40 -16.04
N ARG A 158 -5.80 -37.89 -15.12
CA ARG A 158 -5.30 -38.69 -13.98
C ARG A 158 -6.40 -38.98 -12.98
N VAL A 159 -7.29 -38.02 -12.72
CA VAL A 159 -8.45 -38.22 -11.85
C VAL A 159 -9.37 -39.28 -12.44
N GLU A 160 -9.66 -39.22 -13.74
CA GLU A 160 -10.48 -40.22 -14.43
C GLU A 160 -9.85 -41.64 -14.36
N LYS A 161 -8.52 -41.75 -14.57
CA LYS A 161 -7.77 -43.00 -14.41
C LYS A 161 -7.79 -43.56 -12.97
N ILE A 162 -7.82 -42.69 -11.97
CA ILE A 162 -7.93 -43.12 -10.56
C ILE A 162 -9.37 -43.55 -10.27
N GLN A 163 -10.35 -42.81 -10.76
CA GLN A 163 -11.76 -43.10 -10.55
C GLN A 163 -12.19 -44.44 -11.17
N THR A 164 -11.70 -44.74 -12.38
CA THR A 164 -11.90 -46.04 -13.04
C THR A 164 -11.28 -47.18 -12.23
N LYS A 165 -10.02 -47.06 -11.79
CA LYS A 165 -9.39 -48.06 -10.91
C LYS A 165 -10.13 -48.26 -9.59
N LEU A 166 -10.65 -47.18 -9.00
CA LEU A 166 -11.45 -47.25 -7.79
C LEU A 166 -12.76 -48.02 -8.02
N SER A 167 -13.45 -47.75 -9.14
CA SER A 167 -14.65 -48.47 -9.53
C SER A 167 -14.38 -49.97 -9.76
N ASP A 168 -13.32 -50.30 -10.49
CA ASP A 168 -12.96 -51.70 -10.79
C ASP A 168 -12.62 -52.48 -9.52
N THR A 169 -11.83 -51.88 -8.62
CA THR A 169 -11.47 -52.50 -7.33
C THR A 169 -12.68 -52.69 -6.44
N GLN A 170 -13.60 -51.73 -6.41
CA GLN A 170 -14.84 -51.85 -5.64
C GLN A 170 -15.78 -52.92 -6.22
N ALA A 171 -15.85 -53.06 -7.55
CA ALA A 171 -16.60 -54.14 -8.19
C ALA A 171 -16.01 -55.52 -7.87
N LEU A 172 -14.68 -55.64 -7.90
CA LEU A 172 -13.98 -56.87 -7.54
C LEU A 172 -14.24 -57.26 -6.08
N LEU A 173 -14.20 -56.28 -5.17
CA LEU A 173 -14.46 -56.48 -3.76
C LEU A 173 -15.88 -57.01 -3.53
N LYS A 174 -16.89 -56.37 -4.12
CA LYS A 174 -18.29 -56.83 -4.04
C LYS A 174 -18.49 -58.24 -4.61
N LYS A 175 -17.82 -58.55 -5.71
CA LYS A 175 -17.85 -59.91 -6.29
C LYS A 175 -17.27 -60.93 -5.30
N LYS A 176 -16.15 -60.60 -4.64
CA LYS A 176 -15.53 -61.46 -3.64
C LYS A 176 -16.40 -61.62 -2.39
N GLU A 177 -17.03 -60.55 -1.91
CA GLU A 177 -18.01 -60.61 -0.82
C GLU A 177 -19.14 -61.59 -1.16
N LYS A 178 -19.69 -61.51 -2.38
CA LYS A 178 -20.73 -62.43 -2.85
C LYS A 178 -20.24 -63.89 -2.93
N GLU A 179 -19.04 -64.11 -3.47
CA GLU A 179 -18.43 -65.46 -3.54
C GLU A 179 -18.24 -66.06 -2.13
N PHE A 180 -17.85 -65.25 -1.14
CA PHE A 180 -17.74 -65.70 0.25
C PHE A 180 -19.10 -66.01 0.86
N GLU A 181 -20.12 -65.18 0.63
CA GLU A 181 -21.48 -65.40 1.11
C GLU A 181 -22.07 -66.71 0.54
N GLU A 182 -21.95 -66.92 -0.77
CA GLU A 182 -22.36 -68.17 -1.42
C GLU A 182 -21.64 -69.41 -0.86
N THR A 183 -20.34 -69.27 -0.53
CA THR A 183 -19.57 -70.36 0.08
C THR A 183 -20.00 -70.61 1.53
N MET A 184 -20.31 -69.56 2.29
CA MET A 184 -20.81 -69.66 3.66
C MET A 184 -22.17 -70.36 3.70
N ASP A 185 -23.07 -70.01 2.78
CA ASP A 185 -24.38 -70.65 2.65
C ASP A 185 -24.26 -72.14 2.28
N ALA A 186 -23.35 -72.48 1.37
CA ALA A 186 -23.08 -73.87 1.00
C ALA A 186 -22.55 -74.69 2.19
N LEU A 187 -21.61 -74.14 2.96
CA LEU A 187 -21.08 -74.81 4.17
C LEU A 187 -22.15 -74.96 5.25
N GLN A 188 -23.03 -73.98 5.41
CA GLN A 188 -24.13 -74.07 6.38
C GLN A 188 -25.14 -75.14 5.95
N ALA A 189 -25.45 -75.26 4.66
CA ALA A 189 -26.29 -76.32 4.13
C ALA A 189 -25.68 -77.72 4.38
N ASP A 190 -24.36 -77.88 4.19
CA ASP A 190 -23.65 -79.13 4.49
C ASP A 190 -23.70 -79.47 5.99
N ILE A 191 -23.57 -78.48 6.88
CA ILE A 191 -23.72 -78.68 8.34
C ILE A 191 -25.13 -79.19 8.66
N ASP A 192 -26.16 -78.51 8.18
CA ASP A 192 -27.55 -78.88 8.44
C ASP A 192 -27.87 -80.30 7.90
N GLN A 193 -27.33 -80.63 6.73
CA GLN A 193 -27.45 -81.97 6.15
C GLN A 193 -26.76 -83.02 7.03
N LEU A 194 -25.50 -82.80 7.44
CA LEU A 194 -24.78 -83.70 8.34
C LEU A 194 -25.48 -83.86 9.70
N GLU A 195 -26.09 -82.80 10.23
CA GLU A 195 -26.89 -82.87 11.45
C GLU A 195 -28.14 -83.72 11.26
N SER A 196 -28.82 -83.62 10.11
CA SER A 196 -29.98 -84.44 9.78
C SER A 196 -29.60 -85.92 9.62
N GLU A 197 -28.47 -86.23 8.95
CA GLU A 197 -27.96 -87.59 8.79
C GLU A 197 -27.53 -88.18 10.12
N LYS A 198 -26.88 -87.37 10.98
CA LYS A 198 -26.53 -87.76 12.36
C LYS A 198 -27.78 -88.06 13.19
N LEU A 199 -28.83 -87.25 13.07
CA LEU A 199 -30.11 -87.48 13.76
C LEU A 199 -30.78 -88.77 13.24
N GLU A 200 -30.78 -88.98 11.94
CA GLU A 200 -31.33 -90.19 11.32
C GLU A 200 -30.57 -91.44 11.75
N LEU A 201 -29.24 -91.42 11.74
CA LEU A 201 -28.39 -92.52 12.19
C LEU A 201 -28.61 -92.81 13.68
N LYS A 202 -28.70 -91.77 14.53
CA LYS A 202 -29.08 -91.94 15.95
C LYS A 202 -30.45 -92.58 16.10
N GLN A 203 -31.42 -92.19 15.29
CA GLN A 203 -32.76 -92.77 15.30
C GLN A 203 -32.74 -94.24 14.84
N ARG A 204 -32.00 -94.56 13.77
CA ARG A 204 -31.79 -95.94 13.28
C ARG A 204 -31.10 -96.81 14.33
N LEU A 205 -30.08 -96.30 15.03
CA LEU A 205 -29.40 -97.00 16.12
C LEU A 205 -30.34 -97.25 17.31
N SER A 206 -31.14 -96.25 17.70
CA SER A 206 -32.19 -96.39 18.73
C SER A 206 -33.22 -97.45 18.34
N ASN A 207 -33.61 -97.50 17.06
CA ASN A 207 -34.56 -98.49 16.55
C ASN A 207 -33.95 -99.91 16.41
N GLN A 208 -32.66 -100.03 16.10
CA GLN A 208 -31.92 -101.29 16.11
C GLN A 208 -31.67 -101.82 17.53
N SER A 209 -31.33 -100.94 18.48
CA SER A 209 -31.17 -101.29 19.90
C SER A 209 -32.46 -101.90 20.48
N LYS A 210 -33.64 -101.52 19.96
CA LYS A 210 -34.94 -102.13 20.33
C LYS A 210 -35.22 -103.49 19.67
N ARG A 211 -34.43 -103.92 18.68
CA ARG A 211 -34.56 -105.24 18.01
C ARG A 211 -33.49 -106.26 18.45
N THR A 212 -32.58 -105.92 19.36
CA THR A 212 -31.50 -106.83 19.81
C THR A 212 -31.17 -106.69 21.29
N ILE A 213 -32.18 -106.70 22.18
CA ILE A 213 -31.97 -106.97 23.61
C ILE A 213 -33.13 -107.83 24.15
N GLU A 214 -32.94 -109.15 24.06
CA GLU A 214 -33.32 -110.08 25.11
C GLU A 214 -31.99 -110.65 25.62
N GLY A 215 -31.53 -110.21 26.81
CA GLY A 215 -30.33 -110.77 27.44
C GLY A 215 -29.48 -109.81 28.26
N LEU A 216 -29.71 -109.85 29.58
CA LEU A 216 -28.78 -109.54 30.69
C LEU A 216 -28.74 -108.10 31.26
N ARG A 217 -29.61 -107.95 32.28
CA ARG A 217 -29.41 -107.36 33.63
C ARG A 217 -28.12 -106.56 33.89
N GLY A 218 -28.32 -105.35 34.44
CA GLY A 218 -27.39 -104.71 35.38
C GLY A 218 -27.74 -103.24 35.62
N ALA A 219 -28.34 -102.94 36.77
CA ALA A 219 -28.88 -101.63 37.19
C ALA A 219 -27.79 -100.63 37.68
N PRO A 220 -28.14 -99.35 37.96
CA PRO A 220 -27.27 -98.13 37.95
C PRO A 220 -26.90 -97.68 39.41
N PRO A 221 -26.43 -96.44 39.79
CA PRO A 221 -27.03 -95.11 39.50
C PRO A 221 -26.09 -93.87 39.40
N SER A 222 -26.69 -92.73 39.04
CA SER A 222 -26.28 -91.33 39.35
C SER A 222 -25.02 -90.75 38.67
N GLY A 223 -24.95 -89.49 38.26
CA GLY A 223 -25.83 -88.35 38.48
C GLY A 223 -25.29 -87.11 37.76
N ILE A 224 -26.19 -86.14 37.61
CA ILE A 224 -26.10 -84.76 37.13
C ILE A 224 -24.77 -84.04 37.48
N ALA A 225 -24.21 -83.27 36.55
CA ALA A 225 -23.88 -81.84 36.75
C ALA A 225 -23.23 -81.19 35.51
N SER A 226 -23.99 -80.28 34.90
CA SER A 226 -23.46 -79.08 34.26
C SER A 226 -22.75 -78.21 35.31
N VAL A 227 -21.58 -77.64 34.99
CA VAL A 227 -21.26 -76.23 35.28
C VAL A 227 -20.06 -75.74 34.46
N ILE A 228 -20.17 -74.46 34.14
CA ILE A 228 -19.34 -73.59 33.32
C ILE A 228 -18.13 -73.05 34.12
N SER A 229 -17.04 -72.77 33.40
CA SER A 229 -15.93 -71.81 33.63
C SER A 229 -15.34 -71.62 35.04
N SER A 230 -14.01 -71.72 35.15
CA SER A 230 -13.09 -70.57 34.98
C SER A 230 -11.66 -70.85 35.52
N ILE A 231 -10.67 -70.44 34.71
CA ILE A 231 -9.38 -69.81 35.08
C ILE A 231 -8.38 -70.60 35.95
N ALA A 232 -7.27 -71.03 35.33
CA ALA A 232 -5.90 -70.56 35.63
C ALA A 232 -4.81 -71.59 35.30
N GLY A 233 -3.92 -71.21 34.37
CA GLY A 233 -2.46 -71.29 34.59
C GLY A 233 -1.71 -72.61 34.35
N GLY A 234 -1.05 -72.70 33.18
CA GLY A 234 0.25 -73.37 32.94
C GLY A 234 0.26 -74.91 32.98
N VAL A 235 1.03 -75.66 32.20
CA VAL A 235 2.16 -75.39 31.30
C VAL A 235 2.36 -76.65 30.44
N SER A 236 2.84 -76.44 29.21
CA SER A 236 3.70 -77.33 28.40
C SER A 236 3.12 -78.47 27.54
N ALA A 237 3.44 -78.32 26.25
CA ALA A 237 3.89 -79.32 25.27
C ALA A 237 2.96 -80.50 24.89
N SER A 238 2.45 -80.46 23.66
CA SER A 238 3.00 -81.29 22.57
C SER A 238 2.44 -80.85 21.21
N GLN A 239 3.32 -80.91 20.21
CA GLN A 239 3.07 -80.82 18.77
C GLN A 239 1.92 -81.73 18.33
N VAL A 240 1.14 -81.33 17.31
CA VAL A 240 1.29 -81.81 15.91
C VAL A 240 0.27 -81.18 14.94
N MET A 241 0.79 -80.75 13.77
CA MET A 241 0.18 -80.67 12.43
C MET A 241 -1.08 -79.83 12.18
N ALA A 242 -0.96 -78.76 11.37
CA ALA A 242 -1.56 -78.67 10.02
C ALA A 242 -1.45 -77.25 9.45
N VAL A 243 -0.76 -77.16 8.31
CA VAL A 243 -0.68 -75.99 7.42
C VAL A 243 -2.01 -75.84 6.68
N GLY A 244 -2.55 -74.62 6.63
CA GLY A 244 -3.76 -74.29 5.88
C GLY A 244 -4.01 -72.77 5.90
N SER A 245 -3.42 -72.08 4.93
CA SER A 245 -3.49 -70.62 4.75
C SER A 245 -4.90 -70.15 4.37
N GLY A 246 -5.64 -69.58 5.33
CA GLY A 246 -6.80 -68.72 5.07
C GLY A 246 -6.43 -67.24 5.24
N PRO A 247 -6.90 -66.33 4.37
CA PRO A 247 -6.66 -64.91 4.57
C PRO A 247 -7.52 -64.42 5.73
N VAL A 248 -6.87 -64.08 6.84
CA VAL A 248 -7.47 -63.36 7.96
C VAL A 248 -8.04 -62.05 7.42
N GLN A 249 -9.37 -61.93 7.39
CA GLN A 249 -10.07 -60.67 7.12
C GLN A 249 -9.85 -59.71 8.30
N VAL A 250 -8.71 -59.01 8.28
CA VAL A 250 -8.42 -57.91 9.19
C VAL A 250 -9.23 -56.71 8.70
N LYS A 251 -10.41 -56.49 9.30
CA LYS A 251 -11.06 -55.17 9.27
C LYS A 251 -10.05 -54.21 9.91
N ASP A 252 -9.45 -53.32 9.13
CA ASP A 252 -8.55 -52.30 9.67
C ASP A 252 -9.26 -51.60 10.82
N SER A 253 -8.71 -51.74 12.03
CA SER A 253 -9.31 -51.16 13.23
C SER A 253 -9.46 -49.65 13.00
N PRO A 254 -10.64 -49.04 13.23
CA PRO A 254 -10.81 -47.58 13.06
C PRO A 254 -9.80 -46.77 13.89
N LEU A 255 -9.30 -47.35 14.99
CA LEU A 255 -8.20 -46.81 15.79
C LEU A 255 -6.87 -46.77 15.02
N LEU A 256 -6.60 -47.78 14.18
CA LEU A 256 -5.40 -47.85 13.33
C LEU A 256 -5.43 -46.79 12.24
N LEU A 257 -6.59 -46.54 11.60
CA LEU A 257 -6.74 -45.46 10.62
C LEU A 257 -6.50 -44.09 11.24
N GLN A 258 -7.08 -43.82 12.41
CA GLN A 258 -6.83 -42.59 13.15
C GLN A 258 -5.35 -42.43 13.55
N GLN A 259 -4.69 -43.53 13.93
CA GLN A 259 -3.26 -43.53 14.23
C GLN A 259 -2.41 -43.22 12.98
N ILE A 260 -2.79 -43.77 11.82
CA ILE A 260 -2.13 -43.48 10.54
C ILE A 260 -2.27 -42.00 10.19
N GLU A 261 -3.45 -41.40 10.34
CA GLU A 261 -3.67 -39.97 10.08
C GLU A 261 -2.84 -39.08 11.02
N ALA A 262 -2.83 -39.37 12.32
CA ALA A 262 -2.03 -38.63 13.29
C ALA A 262 -0.52 -38.73 13.00
N MET A 263 -0.06 -39.92 12.57
CA MET A 263 1.32 -40.14 12.17
C MET A 263 1.67 -39.40 10.87
N GLN A 264 0.76 -39.40 9.89
CA GLN A 264 0.94 -38.63 8.65
C GLN A 264 1.05 -37.12 8.92
N LEU A 265 0.24 -36.58 9.83
CA LEU A 265 0.33 -35.18 10.25
C LEU A 265 1.67 -34.88 10.92
N SER A 266 2.13 -35.78 11.79
CA SER A 266 3.42 -35.67 12.47
C SER A 266 4.59 -35.71 11.47
N ILE A 267 4.55 -36.62 10.49
CA ILE A 267 5.53 -36.69 9.41
C ILE A 267 5.52 -35.41 8.57
N LYS A 268 4.34 -34.85 8.26
CA LYS A 268 4.22 -33.58 7.54
C LYS A 268 4.84 -32.42 8.33
N HIS A 269 4.60 -32.36 9.65
CA HIS A 269 5.22 -31.38 10.52
C HIS A 269 6.74 -31.51 10.53
N LEU A 270 7.27 -32.72 10.75
CA LEU A 270 8.72 -32.98 10.72
C LEU A 270 9.34 -32.68 9.35
N LYS A 271 8.64 -32.99 8.26
CA LYS A 271 9.07 -32.64 6.89
C LYS A 271 9.13 -31.13 6.70
N ASN A 272 8.17 -30.37 7.22
CA ASN A 272 8.16 -28.92 7.14
C ASN A 272 9.31 -28.30 7.96
N GLU A 273 9.55 -28.78 9.18
CA GLU A 273 10.69 -28.38 10.01
C GLU A 273 12.02 -28.70 9.30
N ASN A 274 12.15 -29.90 8.73
CA ASN A 274 13.35 -30.30 8.00
C ASN A 274 13.59 -29.41 6.77
N ASN A 275 12.52 -29.09 6.02
CA ASN A 275 12.57 -28.17 4.89
C ASN A 275 12.93 -26.74 5.34
N TRP A 276 12.41 -26.28 6.48
CA TRP A 276 12.74 -24.98 7.06
C TRP A 276 14.22 -24.91 7.40
N MET A 277 14.75 -25.94 8.08
CA MET A 277 16.16 -26.03 8.47
C MET A 277 17.08 -26.15 7.24
N LYS A 278 16.75 -27.01 6.27
CA LYS A 278 17.51 -27.14 5.01
C LYS A 278 17.52 -25.83 4.21
N GLY A 279 16.40 -25.10 4.21
CA GLY A 279 16.27 -23.81 3.56
C GLY A 279 16.79 -22.62 4.38
N ALA A 280 17.27 -22.83 5.62
CA ALA A 280 17.59 -21.75 6.53
C ALA A 280 18.74 -20.86 6.03
N GLN A 281 19.78 -21.46 5.43
CA GLN A 281 20.89 -20.70 4.84
C GLN A 281 20.41 -19.83 3.68
N MET A 282 19.69 -20.41 2.72
CA MET A 282 19.13 -19.68 1.57
C MET A 282 18.19 -18.55 2.01
N ARG A 283 17.36 -18.78 3.03
CA ARG A 283 16.50 -17.74 3.61
C ARG A 283 17.31 -16.62 4.26
N ARG A 284 18.40 -16.95 4.96
CA ARG A 284 19.28 -15.96 5.59
C ARG A 284 20.01 -15.12 4.55
N GLU A 285 20.51 -15.74 3.48
CA GLU A 285 21.16 -15.02 2.37
C GLU A 285 20.16 -14.08 1.67
N LEU A 286 18.95 -14.54 1.38
CA LEU A 286 17.90 -13.69 0.79
C LEU A 286 17.48 -12.56 1.74
N ALA A 287 17.34 -12.84 3.04
CA ALA A 287 16.98 -11.84 4.05
C ALA A 287 18.10 -10.83 4.34
N SER A 288 19.36 -11.16 4.02
CA SER A 288 20.49 -10.24 4.14
C SER A 288 20.47 -9.13 3.08
N LEU A 289 19.72 -9.33 2.00
CA LEU A 289 19.55 -8.33 0.95
C LEU A 289 18.53 -7.27 1.40
N PRO A 290 18.74 -5.99 1.03
CA PRO A 290 17.82 -4.93 1.39
C PRO A 290 16.44 -5.14 0.72
N PRO A 291 15.33 -4.93 1.45
CA PRO A 291 13.99 -5.13 0.89
C PRO A 291 13.70 -4.13 -0.22
N LEU A 292 13.23 -4.61 -1.36
CA LEU A 292 12.84 -3.79 -2.49
C LEU A 292 11.40 -3.28 -2.29
N ARG A 293 11.25 -1.98 -2.00
CA ARG A 293 9.95 -1.30 -1.99
C ARG A 293 9.83 -0.46 -3.24
N VAL A 294 8.90 -0.83 -4.12
CA VAL A 294 8.63 -0.05 -5.34
C VAL A 294 7.71 1.13 -5.01
N PRO A 295 8.11 2.39 -5.32
CA PRO A 295 7.23 3.53 -5.19
C PRO A 295 5.98 3.35 -6.07
N LYS A 296 4.80 3.75 -5.58
CA LYS A 296 3.58 3.81 -6.40
C LYS A 296 3.81 4.87 -7.50
N LEU A 297 4.12 4.45 -8.72
CA LEU A 297 4.23 5.33 -9.87
C LEU A 297 2.85 5.49 -10.50
N SER A 298 2.21 6.64 -10.28
CA SER A 298 0.96 6.98 -10.95
C SER A 298 1.24 7.30 -12.43
N LEU A 299 0.54 6.64 -13.36
CA LEU A 299 0.62 7.00 -14.79
C LEU A 299 0.10 8.44 -15.00
N PRO A 300 0.60 9.19 -16.00
CA PRO A 300 0.18 10.58 -16.25
C PRO A 300 -1.33 10.76 -16.44
N LYS A 301 -2.05 9.70 -16.84
CA LYS A 301 -3.50 9.69 -17.09
C LYS A 301 -4.32 9.31 -15.85
N ASP A 302 -3.70 8.61 -14.89
CA ASP A 302 -4.23 8.30 -13.57
C ASP A 302 -3.56 9.21 -12.54
N ARG A 303 -3.84 10.51 -12.63
CA ARG A 303 -3.58 11.41 -11.50
C ARG A 303 -4.59 11.09 -10.38
N GLN A 304 -4.45 9.91 -9.80
CA GLN A 304 -4.96 9.61 -8.47
C GLN A 304 -4.12 10.42 -7.46
N GLY A 305 -4.35 11.73 -7.46
CA GLY A 305 -4.26 12.52 -6.24
C GLY A 305 -5.36 12.15 -5.25
N GLU A 306 -6.21 11.16 -5.56
CA GLU A 306 -7.38 10.79 -4.78
C GLU A 306 -7.04 10.27 -3.39
N GLU A 307 -5.97 9.50 -3.15
CA GLU A 307 -5.73 8.96 -1.80
C GLU A 307 -5.37 10.07 -0.78
N VAL A 308 -4.63 11.10 -1.20
CA VAL A 308 -4.25 12.25 -0.34
C VAL A 308 -5.33 13.34 -0.33
N VAL A 309 -5.95 13.63 -1.48
CA VAL A 309 -6.98 14.69 -1.64
C VAL A 309 -8.38 14.24 -1.18
N SER A 310 -8.64 12.93 -1.08
CA SER A 310 -9.93 12.41 -0.61
C SER A 310 -10.02 12.25 0.90
N SER A 311 -8.91 12.40 1.64
CA SER A 311 -8.98 12.40 3.10
C SER A 311 -9.81 13.59 3.58
N SER A 312 -10.77 13.32 4.47
CA SER A 312 -11.64 14.35 5.05
C SER A 312 -10.82 15.46 5.73
N LEU A 313 -9.69 15.09 6.36
CA LEU A 313 -8.73 16.00 6.97
C LEU A 313 -8.06 16.93 5.96
N TYR A 314 -7.66 16.43 4.78
CA TYR A 314 -7.07 17.29 3.75
C TYR A 314 -8.09 18.32 3.23
N ARG A 315 -9.36 17.90 3.05
CA ARG A 315 -10.45 18.82 2.68
C ARG A 315 -10.73 19.86 3.75
N LYS A 316 -10.77 19.48 5.03
CA LYS A 316 -10.89 20.43 6.17
C LYS A 316 -9.73 21.43 6.16
N THR A 317 -8.50 20.95 5.99
CA THR A 317 -7.29 21.78 5.93
C THR A 317 -7.35 22.78 4.78
N SER A 318 -7.73 22.32 3.58
CA SER A 318 -7.82 23.17 2.39
C SER A 318 -8.87 24.27 2.55
N ARG A 319 -10.04 23.96 3.10
CA ARG A 319 -11.12 24.94 3.36
C ARG A 319 -10.72 26.00 4.38
N LEU A 320 -10.10 25.58 5.50
CA LEU A 320 -9.61 26.53 6.51
C LEU A 320 -8.50 27.42 5.94
N LEU A 321 -7.59 26.85 5.15
CA LEU A 321 -6.54 27.60 4.49
C LEU A 321 -7.10 28.63 3.49
N GLU A 322 -8.11 28.25 2.71
CA GLU A 322 -8.81 29.15 1.79
C GLU A 322 -9.51 30.29 2.53
N THR A 323 -10.18 29.98 3.64
CA THR A 323 -10.84 30.98 4.50
C THR A 323 -9.82 31.96 5.08
N LEU A 324 -8.68 31.48 5.57
CA LEU A 324 -7.58 32.32 6.07
C LEU A 324 -7.00 33.20 4.97
N TYR A 325 -6.77 32.65 3.77
CA TYR A 325 -6.29 33.46 2.65
C TYR A 325 -7.29 34.55 2.28
N GLN A 326 -8.58 34.23 2.20
CA GLN A 326 -9.63 35.21 1.93
C GLN A 326 -9.65 36.32 3.00
N MET A 327 -9.51 35.98 4.29
CA MET A 327 -9.45 36.97 5.36
C MET A 327 -8.18 37.82 5.30
N SER A 328 -7.03 37.21 5.06
CA SER A 328 -5.75 37.92 4.98
C SER A 328 -5.70 38.89 3.80
N ALA A 329 -6.33 38.53 2.67
CA ALA A 329 -6.38 39.35 1.47
C ALA A 329 -7.42 40.48 1.55
N ASN A 330 -8.49 40.30 2.33
CA ASN A 330 -9.59 41.27 2.46
C ASN A 330 -9.61 42.00 3.82
N ALA A 331 -8.45 42.16 4.46
CA ALA A 331 -8.35 42.94 5.70
C ALA A 331 -8.64 44.43 5.41
N GLN A 332 -9.79 44.92 5.86
CA GLN A 332 -10.22 46.32 5.68
C GLN A 332 -10.37 47.02 7.03
N VAL A 333 -10.04 48.32 7.05
CA VAL A 333 -10.26 49.18 8.21
C VAL A 333 -11.76 49.42 8.39
N VAL A 334 -12.24 49.30 9.62
CA VAL A 334 -13.66 49.49 9.97
C VAL A 334 -14.10 50.95 9.72
N ASP A 335 -15.21 51.12 9.02
CA ASP A 335 -15.77 52.42 8.66
C ASP A 335 -16.52 53.07 9.84
N ILE A 336 -15.95 54.13 10.40
CA ILE A 336 -16.55 54.91 11.50
C ILE A 336 -17.62 55.91 11.04
N THR A 337 -17.78 56.12 9.72
CA THR A 337 -18.70 57.13 9.18
C THR A 337 -20.17 56.70 9.17
N ARG A 338 -20.46 55.43 9.57
CA ARG A 338 -21.80 54.83 9.68
C ARG A 338 -22.65 54.89 8.38
N ARG A 339 -22.04 55.10 7.22
CA ARG A 339 -22.77 55.26 5.94
C ARG A 339 -23.26 53.95 5.35
N LYS A 340 -22.62 52.82 5.67
CA LYS A 340 -22.90 51.49 5.09
C LYS A 340 -22.90 50.33 6.09
N ALA A 341 -22.46 50.56 7.32
CA ALA A 341 -22.20 49.52 8.31
C ALA A 341 -23.46 49.16 9.11
N VAL A 342 -23.82 47.87 9.14
CA VAL A 342 -24.76 47.30 10.11
C VAL A 342 -23.98 47.07 11.41
N GLY A 343 -24.42 47.69 12.51
CA GLY A 343 -23.79 47.57 13.84
C GLY A 343 -22.84 48.71 14.21
N SER A 344 -22.35 48.68 15.47
CA SER A 344 -21.38 49.67 15.95
C SER A 344 -19.96 49.35 15.44
N PRO A 345 -19.09 50.34 15.18
CA PRO A 345 -17.70 50.08 14.77
C PRO A 345 -16.93 49.18 15.75
N ALA A 346 -17.22 49.31 17.05
CA ALA A 346 -16.67 48.44 18.09
C ALA A 346 -17.17 46.99 17.95
N ALA A 347 -18.45 46.78 17.62
CA ALA A 347 -19.00 45.44 17.39
C ALA A 347 -18.39 44.77 16.14
N GLN A 348 -18.12 45.53 15.07
CA GLN A 348 -17.47 44.99 13.87
C GLN A 348 -16.02 44.57 14.11
N LEU A 349 -15.26 45.35 14.88
CA LEU A 349 -13.91 44.94 15.31
C LEU A 349 -13.96 43.71 16.23
N LEU A 350 -14.94 43.65 17.13
CA LEU A 350 -15.14 42.50 18.00
C LEU A 350 -15.46 41.25 17.18
N GLU A 351 -16.34 41.34 16.18
CA GLU A 351 -16.69 40.24 15.28
C GLU A 351 -15.49 39.73 14.48
N GLN A 352 -14.65 40.63 13.97
CA GLN A 352 -13.40 40.22 13.30
C GLN A 352 -12.46 39.49 14.27
N THR A 353 -12.37 39.95 15.52
CA THR A 353 -11.51 39.35 16.55
C THR A 353 -12.02 37.99 17.00
N THR A 354 -13.34 37.85 17.22
CA THR A 354 -13.96 36.58 17.61
C THR A 354 -13.89 35.55 16.47
N HIS A 355 -14.03 35.99 15.22
CA HIS A 355 -13.86 35.13 14.05
C HIS A 355 -12.41 34.63 13.90
N LEU A 356 -11.40 35.47 14.18
CA LEU A 356 -10.00 35.02 14.22
C LEU A 356 -9.74 34.04 15.37
N ALA A 357 -10.31 34.29 16.54
CA ALA A 357 -10.18 33.39 17.69
C ALA A 357 -10.80 32.01 17.41
N SER A 358 -11.98 31.96 16.78
CA SER A 358 -12.64 30.70 16.43
C SER A 358 -11.87 29.92 15.37
N LEU A 359 -11.30 30.60 14.37
CA LEU A 359 -10.42 29.96 13.38
C LEU A 359 -9.14 29.41 14.03
N SER A 360 -8.54 30.15 14.97
CA SER A 360 -7.38 29.67 15.73
C SER A 360 -7.70 28.39 16.50
N GLU A 361 -8.85 28.32 17.17
CA GLU A 361 -9.29 27.12 17.90
C GLU A 361 -9.53 25.93 16.94
N ALA A 362 -10.16 26.19 15.79
CA ALA A 362 -10.39 25.17 14.77
C ALA A 362 -9.07 24.61 14.20
N ILE A 363 -8.06 25.45 14.03
CA ILE A 363 -6.73 25.03 13.55
C ILE A 363 -6.01 24.16 14.58
N GLU A 364 -6.04 24.51 15.87
CA GLU A 364 -5.41 23.67 16.90
C GLU A 364 -6.09 22.30 17.01
N LYS A 365 -7.43 22.23 16.94
CA LYS A 365 -8.14 20.95 16.86
C LYS A 365 -7.74 20.14 15.63
N LEU A 366 -7.70 20.76 14.45
CA LEU A 366 -7.32 20.09 13.21
C LEU A 366 -5.86 19.62 13.25
N LYS A 367 -4.95 20.39 13.84
CA LYS A 367 -3.55 20.03 14.03
C LYS A 367 -3.41 18.77 14.87
N ASP A 368 -4.22 18.61 15.91
CA ASP A 368 -4.26 17.38 16.71
C ASP A 368 -4.85 16.19 15.94
N GLU A 369 -5.92 16.40 15.16
CA GLU A 369 -6.46 15.36 14.26
C GLU A 369 -5.41 14.90 13.24
N VAL A 370 -4.71 15.85 12.58
CA VAL A 370 -3.66 15.56 11.61
C VAL A 370 -2.49 14.83 12.24
N ARG A 371 -2.07 15.21 13.46
CA ARG A 371 -1.02 14.50 14.19
C ARG A 371 -1.41 13.05 14.47
N LYS A 372 -2.63 12.81 14.97
CA LYS A 372 -3.15 11.46 15.24
C LYS A 372 -3.18 10.62 13.97
N GLU A 373 -3.73 11.15 12.89
CA GLU A 373 -3.77 10.45 11.61
C GLU A 373 -2.37 10.12 11.08
N THR A 374 -1.44 11.07 11.17
CA THR A 374 -0.04 10.86 10.73
C THR A 374 0.65 9.73 11.49
N ILE A 375 0.33 9.57 12.78
CA ILE A 375 0.84 8.46 13.62
C ILE A 375 0.22 7.13 13.16
N LEU A 376 -1.09 7.09 12.91
CA LEU A 376 -1.80 5.87 12.49
C LEU A 376 -1.34 5.37 11.11
N GLN A 377 -1.04 6.29 10.20
CA GLN A 377 -0.57 5.97 8.85
C GLN A 377 0.86 5.39 8.81
N HIS A 378 1.66 5.59 9.87
CA HIS A 378 3.05 5.14 9.91
C HIS A 378 3.19 3.89 10.80
N PRO A 379 3.44 2.70 10.22
CA PRO A 379 3.62 1.48 11.01
C PRO A 379 4.72 1.64 12.07
N GLY A 380 4.39 1.33 13.34
CA GLY A 380 5.33 1.46 14.47
C GLY A 380 5.49 2.87 15.04
N ALA A 381 4.76 3.87 14.54
CA ALA A 381 4.80 5.23 15.10
C ALA A 381 3.94 5.40 16.37
N SER A 382 3.00 4.50 16.65
CA SER A 382 2.15 4.55 17.86
C SER A 382 2.66 3.61 18.95
N ILE A 383 2.48 4.01 20.21
CA ILE A 383 2.60 3.14 21.37
C ILE A 383 1.26 2.38 21.54
N PRO A 384 1.26 1.07 21.88
CA PRO A 384 0.04 0.35 22.20
C PRO A 384 -0.52 0.81 23.55
N THR A 385 -1.70 1.45 23.53
CA THR A 385 -2.38 1.98 24.71
C THR A 385 -3.90 1.87 24.54
N ASP A 386 -4.63 1.61 25.62
CA ASP A 386 -6.07 1.33 25.58
C ASP A 386 -6.94 2.57 25.35
N PHE A 387 -6.47 3.75 25.77
CA PHE A 387 -7.30 4.96 25.86
C PHE A 387 -7.09 5.97 24.72
N GLY A 388 -6.10 5.78 23.85
CA GLY A 388 -5.81 6.75 22.81
C GLY A 388 -4.59 6.43 21.96
N THR A 389 -4.32 7.30 20.99
CA THR A 389 -3.16 7.21 20.10
C THR A 389 -2.07 8.16 20.60
N PHE A 390 -0.93 7.60 20.98
CA PHE A 390 0.24 8.37 21.42
C PHE A 390 1.45 8.07 20.54
N PRO A 391 2.20 9.10 20.11
CA PRO A 391 3.39 8.90 19.29
C PRO A 391 4.49 8.21 20.09
N SER A 392 5.26 7.36 19.43
CA SER A 392 6.45 6.75 20.00
C SER A 392 7.59 7.78 20.08
N VAL A 393 8.42 7.67 21.12
CA VAL A 393 9.59 8.56 21.30
C VAL A 393 10.54 8.54 20.08
N PRO A 394 10.87 7.37 19.47
CA PRO A 394 11.69 7.33 18.27
C PRO A 394 11.06 8.07 17.09
N PHE A 395 9.73 7.98 16.93
CA PHE A 395 9.02 8.67 15.87
C PHE A 395 9.10 10.19 16.02
N LEU A 396 8.94 10.72 17.24
CA LEU A 396 9.08 12.15 17.51
C LEU A 396 10.49 12.67 17.18
N LYS A 397 11.52 11.95 17.64
CA LYS A 397 12.93 12.30 17.34
C LYS A 397 13.20 12.30 15.84
N ALA A 398 12.75 11.26 15.14
CA ALA A 398 12.90 11.17 13.68
C ALA A 398 12.16 12.32 12.96
N LYS A 399 10.99 12.75 13.45
CA LYS A 399 10.25 13.87 12.89
C LYS A 399 10.92 15.21 13.11
N ASP A 400 11.59 15.40 14.25
CA ASP A 400 12.38 16.60 14.49
C ASP A 400 13.64 16.63 13.62
N GLU A 401 14.35 15.51 13.47
CA GLU A 401 15.50 15.41 12.55
C GLU A 401 15.10 15.59 11.08
N GLN A 402 13.88 15.19 10.69
CA GLN A 402 13.37 15.37 9.33
C GLN A 402 13.26 16.84 8.92
N LYS A 403 13.10 17.79 9.88
CA LYS A 403 13.03 19.23 9.59
C LYS A 403 14.32 19.77 8.98
N ASP A 404 15.46 19.26 9.43
CA ASP A 404 16.80 19.69 8.98
C ASP A 404 17.37 18.80 7.85
N SER A 405 16.55 17.86 7.34
CA SER A 405 16.80 16.90 6.26
C SER A 405 17.95 15.90 6.48
N THR A 406 19.12 16.34 6.96
CA THR A 406 20.31 15.51 7.15
C THR A 406 21.22 16.14 8.22
N VAL A 407 21.65 15.35 9.20
CA VAL A 407 22.63 15.80 10.20
C VAL A 407 24.03 15.85 9.58
N TYR A 408 24.75 16.95 9.77
CA TYR A 408 26.13 17.09 9.33
C TYR A 408 27.07 16.33 10.27
N VAL A 409 27.80 15.35 9.75
CA VAL A 409 28.70 14.48 10.54
C VAL A 409 30.17 14.88 10.40
N GLY A 410 30.63 15.32 9.22
CA GLY A 410 32.04 15.65 9.02
C GLY A 410 32.43 16.01 7.58
N ARG A 411 33.73 16.07 7.32
CA ARG A 411 34.33 16.41 6.01
C ARG A 411 35.51 15.48 5.72
N VAL A 412 35.52 14.89 4.54
CA VAL A 412 36.68 14.18 3.97
C VAL A 412 37.25 15.05 2.85
N THR A 413 38.56 15.26 2.87
CA THR A 413 39.25 16.08 1.88
C THR A 413 40.12 15.18 1.00
N PHE A 414 39.98 15.32 -0.31
CA PHE A 414 40.82 14.64 -1.29
C PHE A 414 41.84 15.64 -1.87
N PRO A 415 43.05 15.18 -2.21
CA PRO A 415 44.03 16.04 -2.89
C PRO A 415 43.46 16.47 -4.26
N CYS A 416 43.50 17.77 -4.53
CA CYS A 416 43.05 18.35 -5.80
C CYS A 416 44.02 19.43 -6.28
N GLN A 417 44.07 19.65 -7.59
CA GLN A 417 44.88 20.72 -8.16
C GLN A 417 44.33 22.10 -7.76
N PRO A 418 45.20 23.13 -7.63
CA PRO A 418 44.76 24.50 -7.33
C PRO A 418 43.66 24.96 -8.29
N GLY A 419 42.62 25.59 -7.77
CA GLY A 419 41.47 26.07 -8.56
C GLY A 419 40.41 25.02 -8.91
N HIS A 420 40.64 23.73 -8.65
CA HIS A 420 39.71 22.63 -8.99
C HIS A 420 38.98 22.04 -7.78
N GLY A 421 38.98 22.75 -6.65
CA GLY A 421 38.32 22.28 -5.43
C GLY A 421 36.79 22.29 -5.58
N GLN A 422 36.17 21.11 -5.58
CA GLN A 422 34.72 20.97 -5.60
C GLN A 422 34.19 20.47 -4.26
N ARG A 423 33.15 21.12 -3.73
CA ARG A 423 32.46 20.69 -2.51
C ARG A 423 31.24 19.85 -2.86
N HIS A 424 31.26 18.58 -2.47
CA HIS A 424 30.13 17.68 -2.64
C HIS A 424 29.43 17.44 -1.30
N LYS A 425 28.11 17.61 -1.25
CA LYS A 425 27.28 17.23 -0.09
C LYS A 425 26.84 15.78 -0.29
N LEU A 426 27.59 14.86 0.30
CA LEU A 426 27.27 13.42 0.27
C LEU A 426 26.37 13.05 1.44
N VAL A 427 25.27 12.36 1.16
CA VAL A 427 24.34 11.83 2.18
C VAL A 427 24.53 10.32 2.22
N LEU A 428 24.91 9.81 3.40
CA LEU A 428 25.19 8.40 3.62
C LEU A 428 24.28 7.83 4.70
N THR A 429 23.91 6.56 4.55
CA THR A 429 23.28 5.82 5.66
C THR A 429 24.33 5.47 6.72
N PRO A 430 23.93 5.19 7.97
CA PRO A 430 24.86 4.77 9.01
C PRO A 430 25.73 3.57 8.61
N GLU A 431 25.16 2.60 7.89
CA GLU A 431 25.89 1.44 7.37
C GLU A 431 26.94 1.81 6.32
N GLN A 432 26.60 2.72 5.40
CA GLN A 432 27.54 3.23 4.40
C GLN A 432 28.66 4.03 5.05
N LEU A 433 28.34 4.81 6.09
CA LEU A 433 29.33 5.57 6.83
C LEU A 433 30.31 4.64 7.57
N HIS A 434 29.83 3.58 8.22
CA HIS A 434 30.71 2.57 8.85
C HIS A 434 31.61 1.88 7.82
N LYS A 435 31.08 1.54 6.63
CA LYS A 435 31.88 0.97 5.53
C LYS A 435 32.92 1.96 5.01
N LEU A 436 32.59 3.24 4.90
CA LEU A 436 33.55 4.27 4.49
C LEU A 436 34.64 4.43 5.55
N HIS A 437 34.26 4.50 6.82
CA HIS A 437 35.18 4.64 7.96
C HIS A 437 36.16 3.47 8.04
N SER A 438 35.69 2.23 7.89
CA SER A 438 36.57 1.05 7.90
C SER A 438 37.56 1.02 6.72
N ARG A 439 37.21 1.62 5.59
CA ARG A 439 38.08 1.74 4.41
C ARG A 439 39.06 2.90 4.47
N LEU A 440 38.79 3.92 5.29
CA LEU A 440 39.68 5.06 5.47
C LEU A 440 40.71 4.85 6.59
N ILE A 441 40.44 3.93 7.52
CA ILE A 441 41.29 3.64 8.68
C ILE A 441 42.11 2.35 8.51
N SER A 442 41.63 1.39 7.70
CA SER A 442 42.44 0.26 7.23
C SER A 442 43.38 0.71 6.12
#